data_AF-A0A5C5ZTK5-F1
#
_entry.id   AF-A0A5C5ZTK5-F1
#
_cell.length_a   1.000
_cell.length_b   1.000
_cell.length_c   1.000
_cell.angle_alpha   90.00
_cell.angle_beta   90.00
_cell.angle_gamma   90.00
#
_symmetry.space_group_name_H-M   'P 1'
#
loop_
_entity.id
_entity.type
_entity.pdbx_description
1 polymer ?
#
loop_
_entity_poly.entity_id
_entity_poly.type
_entity_poly.pdbx_seq_one_letter_code
_entity_poly.pdbx_strand_id
1 'polypeptide(L)'
;MLVLSRKKNESIVINDDITIVVVEIRGDKVRLGIEAPKEVPVHRSEVYDAIQRSQAPAGTPAETDPPAASPTSSVEENPAGS
;
A
#
# COMPACT_ATOMS: atom_id res chain seq x y z
N MET A 1 15.81 -4.83 15.21
CA MET A 1 15.80 -6.22 14.70
C MET A 1 16.30 -7.12 15.82
N LEU A 2 15.51 -8.12 16.22
CA LEU A 2 15.90 -9.13 17.20
C LEU A 2 16.16 -10.44 16.45
N VAL A 3 17.30 -11.10 16.72
CA VAL A 3 17.71 -12.32 16.02
C VAL A 3 17.67 -13.49 17.00
N LEU A 4 16.88 -14.50 16.66
CA LEU A 4 16.73 -15.72 17.44
C LEU A 4 16.98 -16.94 16.56
N SER A 5 17.86 -17.84 17.00
CA SER A 5 18.05 -19.13 16.34
C SER A 5 17.08 -20.15 16.91
N ARG A 6 16.30 -20.79 16.05
CA ARG A 6 15.34 -21.84 16.40
C ARG A 6 15.63 -23.11 15.60
N LYS A 7 15.40 -24.27 16.22
CA LYS A 7 15.41 -25.58 15.58
C LYS A 7 14.02 -25.96 15.08
N LYS A 8 13.91 -27.04 14.31
CA LYS A 8 12.63 -27.61 13.89
C LYS A 8 11.74 -27.90 15.11
N ASN A 9 10.46 -27.55 15.00
CA ASN A 9 9.43 -27.63 16.04
C ASN A 9 9.60 -26.66 17.22
N GLU A 10 10.59 -25.77 17.21
CA GLU A 10 10.64 -24.69 18.19
C GLU A 10 9.80 -23.50 17.74
N SER A 11 9.31 -22.73 18.71
CA SER A 11 8.46 -21.57 18.47
C SER A 11 9.01 -20.28 19.09
N ILE A 12 8.48 -19.17 18.59
CA ILE A 12 8.71 -17.80 19.07
C ILE A 12 7.33 -17.20 19.31
N VAL A 13 7.12 -16.62 20.49
CA VAL A 13 5.86 -15.95 20.85
C VAL A 13 6.08 -14.45 20.84
N ILE A 14 5.14 -13.70 20.26
CA ILE A 14 5.14 -12.24 20.18
C ILE A 14 3.80 -11.74 20.74
N ASN A 15 3.87 -10.85 21.73
CA ASN A 15 2.70 -10.18 22.30
C ASN A 15 1.59 -11.16 22.74
N ASP A 16 1.99 -12.33 23.23
CA ASP A 16 1.15 -13.44 23.74
C ASP A 16 0.13 -14.09 22.76
N ASP A 17 -0.27 -13.39 21.70
CA ASP A 17 -1.28 -13.84 20.74
C ASP A 17 -0.71 -14.37 19.43
N ILE A 18 0.57 -14.06 19.14
CA ILE A 18 1.22 -14.44 17.88
C ILE A 18 2.28 -15.49 18.16
N THR A 19 2.14 -16.66 17.55
CA THR A 19 3.11 -17.76 17.64
C THR A 19 3.68 -18.08 16.27
N ILE A 20 5.01 -18.04 16.16
CA ILE A 20 5.74 -18.44 14.97
C ILE A 20 6.42 -19.78 15.25
N VAL A 21 6.13 -20.80 14.45
CA VAL A 21 6.67 -22.16 14.61
C VAL A 21 7.54 -22.52 13.42
N VAL A 22 8.71 -23.09 13.68
CA VAL A 22 9.55 -23.66 12.61
C VAL A 22 9.03 -25.05 12.26
N VAL A 23 8.23 -25.16 11.20
CA VAL A 23 7.60 -26.42 10.79
C VAL A 23 8.61 -27.37 10.16
N GLU A 24 9.47 -26.85 9.29
CA GLU A 24 10.43 -27.65 8.54
C GLU A 24 11.64 -26.82 8.12
N ILE A 25 12.81 -27.46 8.11
CA ILE A 25 14.05 -26.88 7.59
C ILE A 25 14.55 -27.85 6.50
N ARG A 26 14.70 -27.36 5.28
CA ARG A 26 15.26 -28.11 4.13
C ARG A 26 16.38 -27.30 3.49
N GLY A 27 17.63 -27.65 3.81
CA GLY A 27 18.79 -26.87 3.37
C GLY A 27 18.62 -25.41 3.79
N ASP A 28 18.55 -24.52 2.82
CA ASP A 28 18.41 -23.07 3.05
C ASP A 28 16.95 -22.60 3.13
N LYS A 29 15.98 -23.47 2.87
CA LYS A 29 14.55 -23.13 2.93
C LYS A 29 13.96 -23.52 4.28
N VAL A 30 13.27 -22.58 4.90
CA VAL A 30 12.55 -22.77 6.15
C VAL A 30 11.06 -22.61 5.91
N ARG A 31 10.25 -23.56 6.40
CA ARG A 31 8.80 -23.42 6.48
C ARG A 31 8.44 -22.90 7.87
N LEU A 32 7.76 -21.76 7.89
CA LEU A 32 7.26 -21.13 9.11
C LEU A 32 5.75 -21.30 9.16
N GLY A 33 5.25 -21.80 10.28
CA GLY A 33 3.85 -21.69 10.68
C GLY A 33 3.67 -20.41 11.45
N ILE A 34 2.61 -19.66 11.16
CA ILE A 34 2.29 -18.42 11.86
C ILE A 34 0.85 -18.57 12.35
N GLU A 35 0.68 -18.53 13.66
CA GLU A 35 -0.61 -18.49 14.34
C GLU A 35 -0.77 -17.08 14.89
N ALA A 36 -1.85 -16.41 14.50
CA ALA A 36 -2.16 -15.06 14.94
C ALA A 36 -3.69 -14.89 14.99
N PRO A 37 -4.21 -14.01 15.86
CA PRO A 37 -5.64 -13.71 15.92
C PRO A 37 -6.10 -13.04 14.61
N LYS A 38 -7.40 -13.14 14.32
CA LYS A 38 -8.01 -12.61 13.08
C LYS A 38 -7.85 -11.10 12.90
N GLU A 39 -7.63 -10.40 13.99
CA GLU A 39 -7.42 -8.94 14.02
C GLU A 39 -6.04 -8.56 13.47
N VAL A 40 -5.08 -9.49 13.46
CA VAL A 40 -3.71 -9.28 12.99
C VAL A 40 -3.54 -9.97 11.62
N PRO A 41 -3.58 -9.21 10.51
CA PRO A 41 -3.42 -9.80 9.19
C PRO A 41 -1.97 -10.24 8.95
N VAL A 42 -1.80 -11.46 8.43
CA VAL A 42 -0.49 -12.02 8.07
C VAL A 42 -0.33 -12.00 6.56
N HIS A 43 0.66 -11.26 6.07
CA HIS A 43 0.96 -11.14 4.65
C HIS A 43 2.42 -11.50 4.36
N ARG A 44 2.68 -11.92 3.13
CA ARG A 44 4.05 -12.00 2.63
C ARG A 44 4.58 -10.59 2.38
N SER A 45 5.86 -10.35 2.61
CA SER A 45 6.46 -9.02 2.52
C SER A 45 6.19 -8.38 1.16
N GLU A 46 6.37 -9.13 0.07
CA GLU A 46 6.16 -8.64 -1.28
C GLU A 46 4.70 -8.26 -1.57
N VAL A 47 3.75 -8.95 -0.95
CA VAL A 47 2.32 -8.66 -1.08
C VAL A 47 1.95 -7.44 -0.25
N TYR A 48 2.50 -7.33 0.96
CA TYR A 48 2.28 -6.17 1.83
C TYR A 48 2.79 -4.88 1.20
N ASP A 49 4.00 -4.90 0.62
CA ASP A 49 4.59 -3.75 -0.05
C ASP A 49 3.77 -3.31 -1.28
N ALA A 50 3.24 -4.27 -2.04
CA ALA A 50 2.35 -3.99 -3.17
C ALA A 50 1.04 -3.33 -2.70
N ILE A 51 0.41 -3.87 -1.64
CA ILE A 51 -0.83 -3.32 -1.08
C ILE A 51 -0.61 -1.90 -0.55
N GLN A 52 0.47 -1.66 0.21
CA GLN A 52 0.77 -0.31 0.71
C GLN A 52 1.03 0.69 -0.42
N ARG A 53 1.73 0.28 -1.48
CA ARG A 53 1.99 1.16 -2.63
C ARG A 53 0.72 1.51 -3.39
N SER A 54 -0.26 0.61 -3.44
CA SER A 54 -1.59 0.86 -4.01
C SER A 54 -2.52 1.66 -3.07
N GLN A 55 -2.28 1.64 -1.77
CA GLN A 55 -3.03 2.42 -0.76
C GLN A 55 -2.39 3.77 -0.42
N ALA A 56 -1.28 4.14 -1.06
CA ALA A 56 -0.81 5.53 -1.06
C ALA A 56 -2.00 6.42 -1.46
N PRO A 57 -2.31 7.47 -0.68
CA PRO A 57 -3.64 8.05 -0.67
C PRO A 57 -3.97 8.65 -2.03
N ALA A 58 -4.90 8.02 -2.74
CA ALA A 58 -5.79 8.69 -3.68
C ALA A 58 -6.75 9.59 -2.87
N GLY A 59 -6.17 10.54 -2.15
CA GLY A 59 -6.83 11.42 -1.20
C GLY A 59 -6.63 12.88 -1.55
N THR A 60 -6.71 13.25 -2.83
CA THR A 60 -7.31 14.52 -3.30
C THR A 60 -7.56 14.44 -4.82
N PRO A 61 -8.77 14.09 -5.30
CA PRO A 61 -9.31 14.77 -6.46
C PRO A 61 -9.87 16.09 -5.94
N ALA A 62 -9.05 17.15 -5.94
CA ALA A 62 -9.61 18.49 -5.94
C ALA A 62 -10.22 18.70 -7.33
N GLU A 63 -11.42 18.16 -7.49
CA GLU A 63 -12.38 18.51 -8.51
C GLU A 63 -12.72 19.98 -8.31
N THR A 64 -11.90 20.86 -8.86
CA THR A 64 -12.36 22.18 -9.30
C THR A 64 -12.64 22.02 -10.78
N ASP A 65 -13.86 21.57 -11.07
CA ASP A 65 -14.43 21.70 -12.41
C ASP A 65 -14.30 23.17 -12.86
N PRO A 66 -13.69 23.45 -14.03
CA PRO A 66 -13.76 24.77 -14.64
C PRO A 66 -15.15 24.94 -15.27
N PRO A 67 -15.98 25.94 -14.89
CA PRO A 67 -17.10 26.29 -15.74
C PRO A 67 -16.55 26.94 -17.00
N ALA A 68 -16.68 26.21 -18.09
CA ALA A 68 -16.50 26.66 -19.45
C ALA A 68 -17.21 28.00 -19.71
N ALA A 69 -16.44 28.96 -20.24
CA ALA A 69 -16.96 29.93 -21.20
C ALA A 69 -15.85 30.25 -22.20
N SER A 70 -15.78 29.47 -23.27
CA SER A 70 -15.28 29.93 -24.57
C SER A 70 -16.53 29.97 -25.47
N PRO A 71 -16.70 30.95 -26.38
CA PRO A 71 -15.80 31.08 -27.51
C PRO A 71 -15.53 32.52 -28.01
N THR A 72 -14.43 32.62 -28.74
CA THR A 72 -14.04 33.63 -29.72
C THR A 72 -15.22 34.21 -30.53
N SER A 73 -15.26 35.54 -30.68
CA SER A 73 -15.66 36.13 -31.97
C SER A 73 -15.02 37.49 -32.15
N SER A 74 -14.12 37.55 -33.13
CA SER A 74 -13.73 38.78 -33.81
C SER A 74 -14.97 39.49 -34.36
N VAL A 75 -15.05 40.80 -34.17
CA VAL A 75 -15.66 41.68 -35.17
C VAL A 75 -14.87 42.99 -35.20
N GLU A 76 -14.26 43.18 -36.36
CA GLU A 76 -13.73 44.39 -36.95
C GLU A 76 -14.84 45.45 -37.05
N GLU A 77 -14.62 46.69 -36.59
CA GLU A 77 -15.01 47.86 -37.38
C GLU A 77 -14.35 49.15 -36.86
N ASN A 78 -13.59 49.75 -37.77
CA ASN A 78 -13.17 51.16 -37.76
C ASN A 78 -14.35 51.97 -38.31
N PRO A 79 -14.62 53.19 -37.82
CA PRO A 79 -14.39 54.29 -38.76
C PRO A 79 -13.83 55.57 -38.15
N ALA A 80 -13.23 56.33 -39.06
CA ALA A 80 -12.74 57.69 -38.95
C ALA A 80 -13.77 58.73 -38.46
N GLY A 81 -13.26 59.82 -37.88
CA GLY A 81 -13.85 61.15 -38.01
C GLY A 81 -14.33 61.80 -36.72
N SER A 82 -13.51 62.67 -36.14
CA SER A 82 -13.72 64.13 -36.23
C SER A 82 -12.47 64.89 -35.81
#